data_AF-A0A2V9K034-F1
#
_entry.id   AF-A0A2V9K034-F1
#
_cell.length_a   1.000
_cell.length_b   1.000
_cell.length_c   1.000
_cell.angle_alpha   90.00
_cell.angle_beta   90.00
_cell.angle_gamma   90.00
#
_symmetry.space_group_name_H-M   'P 1'
#
loop_
_entity.id
_entity.type
_entity.pdbx_description
1 polymer ?
#
loop_
_entity_poly.entity_id
_entity_poly.type
_entity_poly.pdbx_seq_one_letter_code
_entity_poly.pdbx_strand_id
1 'polypeptide(L)'
;MAKEKLDLLQGTLDVMVLRTLEALGPRHGYGIARRIEQVSGNQVLLNQGTIYASLVRLQFYSITKQGGKQLAKDARYWERLAGVMGRVLALRAEGGDQ
;
A
#
# COMPACT_ATOMS: atom_id res chain seq x y z
N MET A 1 -0.94 -7.91 18.66
CA MET A 1 -1.72 -6.65 18.61
C MET A 1 -0.95 -5.46 18.02
N ALA A 2 -0.09 -4.73 18.76
CA ALA A 2 0.56 -3.53 18.21
C ALA A 2 1.59 -3.82 17.09
N LYS A 3 2.37 -4.90 17.26
CA LYS A 3 3.34 -5.37 16.26
C LYS A 3 2.65 -5.81 14.96
N GLU A 4 1.54 -6.53 15.06
CA GLU A 4 0.74 -6.95 13.89
C GLU A 4 0.13 -5.77 13.14
N LYS A 5 -0.39 -4.75 13.84
CA LYS A 5 -0.92 -3.53 13.20
C LYS A 5 0.19 -2.72 12.50
N LEU A 6 1.39 -2.69 13.09
CA LEU A 6 2.57 -2.04 12.51
C LEU A 6 3.11 -2.81 11.29
N ASP A 7 3.17 -4.15 11.37
CA ASP A 7 3.54 -5.04 10.26
C ASP A 7 2.50 -4.96 9.12
N LEU A 8 1.21 -4.82 9.45
CA LEU A 8 0.13 -4.63 8.48
C LEU A 8 0.29 -3.31 7.71
N LEU A 9 0.59 -2.22 8.43
CA LEU A 9 0.84 -0.90 7.85
C LEU A 9 2.11 -0.91 6.98
N GLN A 10 3.15 -1.64 7.41
CA GLN A 10 4.43 -1.69 6.72
C GLN A 10 4.34 -2.45 5.39
N GLY A 11 3.73 -3.65 5.38
CA GLY A 11 3.54 -4.43 4.15
C GLY A 11 2.54 -3.77 3.18
N THR A 12 1.50 -3.12 3.70
CA THR A 12 0.54 -2.36 2.88
C THR A 12 1.19 -1.16 2.19
N LEU A 13 2.04 -0.43 2.90
CA LEU A 13 2.75 0.70 2.31
C LEU A 13 3.70 0.26 1.19
N ASP A 14 4.43 -0.84 1.39
CA ASP A 14 5.33 -1.40 0.37
C ASP A 14 4.56 -1.73 -0.92
N VAL A 15 3.36 -2.31 -0.80
CA VAL A 15 2.46 -2.55 -1.95
C VAL A 15 1.97 -1.24 -2.57
N MET A 16 1.58 -0.24 -1.78
CA MET A 16 1.16 1.07 -2.30
C MET A 16 2.29 1.79 -3.06
N VAL A 17 3.52 1.69 -2.57
CA VAL A 17 4.72 2.22 -3.24
C VAL A 17 4.93 1.55 -4.59
N LEU A 18 4.86 0.21 -4.65
CA LEU A 18 4.99 -0.54 -5.90
C LEU A 18 3.88 -0.19 -6.90
N ARG A 19 2.62 -0.14 -6.46
CA ARG A 19 1.47 0.23 -7.32
C ARG A 19 1.61 1.64 -7.88
N THR A 20 2.17 2.56 -7.08
CA THR A 20 2.44 3.93 -7.52
C THR A 20 3.52 3.95 -8.60
N LEU A 21 4.60 3.19 -8.42
CA LEU A 21 5.67 3.06 -9.41
C LEU A 21 5.20 2.37 -10.69
N GLU A 22 4.37 1.33 -10.58
CA GLU A 22 3.75 0.63 -11.71
C GLU A 22 2.86 1.58 -12.52
N ALA A 23 2.02 2.37 -11.85
CA ALA A 23 1.08 3.28 -12.52
C ALA A 23 1.75 4.52 -13.13
N LEU A 24 2.86 5.01 -12.55
CA LEU A 24 3.45 6.30 -12.91
C LEU A 24 4.87 6.24 -13.46
N GLY A 25 5.45 5.04 -13.57
CA GLY A 25 6.85 4.81 -13.94
C GLY A 25 7.85 5.19 -12.85
N PRO A 26 9.16 5.23 -13.18
CA PRO A 26 10.22 5.61 -12.24
C PRO A 26 10.00 6.99 -11.63
N ARG A 27 9.98 7.07 -10.30
CA ARG A 27 9.71 8.29 -9.54
C ARG A 27 10.68 8.42 -8.37
N HIS A 28 11.04 9.66 -8.04
CA HIS A 28 11.75 9.95 -6.79
C HIS A 28 10.83 9.72 -5.57
N GLY A 29 11.41 9.41 -4.41
CA GLY A 29 10.65 9.09 -3.19
C GLY A 29 9.63 10.16 -2.78
N TYR A 30 9.98 11.44 -2.94
CA TYR A 30 9.02 12.54 -2.74
C TYR A 30 7.81 12.46 -3.67
N GLY A 31 8.01 12.15 -4.95
CA GLY A 31 6.92 12.03 -5.92
C GLY A 31 5.97 10.89 -5.58
N ILE A 32 6.48 9.81 -5.00
CA ILE A 32 5.69 8.67 -4.52
C ILE A 32 4.85 9.09 -3.30
N ALA A 33 5.46 9.71 -2.28
CA ALA A 33 4.75 10.23 -1.10
C ALA A 33 3.60 11.15 -1.52
N ARG A 34 3.91 12.15 -2.35
CA ARG A 34 2.93 13.14 -2.82
C ARG A 34 1.77 12.50 -3.57
N ARG A 35 2.04 11.48 -4.39
CA ARG A 35 0.96 10.79 -5.10
C ARG A 35 0.04 10.06 -4.12
N ILE A 36 0.60 9.34 -3.16
CA ILE A 36 -0.19 8.58 -2.18
C ILE A 36 -1.01 9.55 -1.32
N GLU A 37 -0.43 10.66 -0.86
CA GLU A 37 -1.13 11.72 -0.14
C GLU A 37 -2.32 12.26 -0.95
N GLN A 38 -2.09 12.62 -2.22
CA GLN A 38 -3.15 13.14 -3.11
C GLN A 38 -4.28 12.14 -3.30
N VAL A 39 -3.96 10.87 -3.59
CA VAL A 39 -4.97 9.82 -3.79
C VAL A 39 -5.75 9.54 -2.50
N SER A 40 -5.11 9.70 -1.34
CA SER A 40 -5.76 9.56 -0.04
C SER A 40 -6.63 10.75 0.38
N GLY A 41 -6.68 11.83 -0.41
CA GLY A 41 -7.33 13.08 0.02
C GLY A 41 -6.66 13.70 1.24
N ASN A 42 -5.33 13.58 1.37
CA ASN A 42 -4.52 13.98 2.53
C ASN A 42 -4.88 13.27 3.85
N GLN A 43 -5.63 12.17 3.82
CA GLN A 43 -5.90 11.35 5.01
C GLN A 43 -4.69 10.51 5.43
N VAL A 44 -3.80 10.21 4.47
CA VAL A 44 -2.54 9.52 4.71
C VAL A 44 -1.42 10.50 4.41
N LEU A 45 -0.79 11.04 5.46
CA LEU A 45 0.39 11.90 5.35
C LEU A 45 1.65 11.05 5.51
N LEU A 46 2.50 11.04 4.49
CA LEU A 46 3.70 10.20 4.48
C LEU A 46 4.93 11.07 4.59
N ASN A 47 5.73 10.84 5.62
CA ASN A 47 7.05 11.43 5.67
C ASN A 47 7.97 10.75 4.62
N GLN A 48 8.93 11.50 4.08
CA GLN A 48 9.87 10.98 3.09
C GLN A 48 10.72 9.82 3.63
N GLY A 49 11.06 9.83 4.92
CA GLY A 49 11.85 8.76 5.55
C GLY A 49 11.15 7.40 5.51
N THR A 50 9.83 7.37 5.68
CA THR A 50 9.02 6.15 5.61
C THR A 50 8.97 5.62 4.18
N ILE A 51 8.87 6.49 3.17
CA ILE A 51 8.98 6.05 1.76
C ILE A 51 10.35 5.45 1.50
N TYR A 52 11.42 6.12 1.94
CA TYR A 52 12.77 5.62 1.71
C TYR A 52 13.00 4.27 2.38
N ALA A 53 12.56 4.10 3.63
CA ALA A 53 12.61 2.82 4.32
C ALA A 53 11.84 1.72 3.57
N SER A 54 10.71 2.07 2.96
CA SER A 54 9.90 1.16 2.14
C SER A 54 10.62 0.75 0.85
N LEU A 55 11.26 1.71 0.16
CA LEU A 55 12.07 1.42 -1.03
C LEU A 55 13.25 0.50 -0.72
N VAL A 56 13.93 0.71 0.40
CA VAL A 56 15.05 -0.15 0.85
C VAL A 56 14.56 -1.58 1.14
N ARG A 57 13.41 -1.75 1.82
CA ARG A 57 12.82 -3.07 2.03
C ARG A 57 12.42 -3.75 0.72
N LEU A 58 11.80 -3.01 -0.19
CA LEU A 58 11.41 -3.52 -1.50
C LEU A 58 12.63 -4.00 -2.32
N GLN A 59 13.74 -3.26 -2.26
CA GLN A 59 15.00 -3.70 -2.87
C GLN A 59 15.54 -4.97 -2.21
N PHE A 60 15.46 -5.08 -0.88
CA PHE A 60 15.83 -6.32 -0.18
C PHE A 60 14.91 -7.49 -0.53
N TYR A 61 13.61 -7.23 -0.75
CA TYR A 61 12.65 -8.25 -1.14
C TYR A 61 12.84 -8.76 -2.56
N SER A 62 13.31 -7.91 -3.48
CA SER A 62 13.56 -8.32 -4.86
C SER A 62 14.77 -9.25 -5.00
N ILE A 63 15.74 -9.15 -4.09
CA ILE A 63 16.96 -9.98 -4.14
C ILE A 63 16.87 -11.27 -3.32
N THR A 64 15.97 -11.36 -2.33
CA THR A 64 15.87 -12.53 -1.44
C THR A 64 14.65 -13.39 -1.73
N LYS A 65 14.81 -14.73 -1.70
CA LYS A 65 13.69 -15.68 -1.85
C LYS A 65 12.62 -15.50 -0.76
N GLN A 66 13.05 -15.22 0.48
CA GLN A 66 12.14 -14.99 1.60
C GLN A 66 11.38 -13.67 1.43
N GLY A 67 12.07 -12.60 1.04
CA GLY A 67 11.45 -11.31 0.79
C GLY A 67 10.44 -11.34 -0.35
N GLY A 68 10.76 -11.99 -1.46
CA GLY A 68 9.80 -12.21 -2.56
C GLY A 68 8.54 -12.96 -2.10
N LYS A 69 8.70 -14.00 -1.26
CA LYS A 69 7.55 -14.71 -0.66
C LYS A 69 6.73 -13.80 0.26
N GLN A 70 7.37 -12.94 1.06
CA GLN A 70 6.69 -12.01 1.96
C GLN A 70 5.91 -10.96 1.17
N LEU A 71 6.55 -10.31 0.19
CA LEU A 71 5.92 -9.31 -0.66
C LEU A 71 4.69 -9.87 -1.40
N ALA A 72 4.77 -11.12 -1.89
CA ALA A 72 3.64 -11.77 -2.53
C ALA A 72 2.48 -12.06 -1.54
N LYS A 73 2.77 -12.31 -0.26
CA LYS A 73 1.74 -12.43 0.78
C LYS A 73 1.09 -11.08 1.05
N ASP A 74 1.88 -10.03 1.19
CA ASP A 74 1.41 -8.68 1.48
C ASP A 74 0.54 -8.16 0.33
N ALA A 75 0.93 -8.39 -0.92
CA ALA A 75 0.14 -8.05 -2.10
C ALA A 75 -1.23 -8.76 -2.11
N ARG A 76 -1.26 -10.09 -1.90
CA ARG A 76 -2.53 -10.84 -1.84
C ARG A 76 -3.42 -10.40 -0.68
N TYR A 77 -2.83 -10.06 0.46
CA TYR A 77 -3.56 -9.55 1.60
C TYR A 77 -4.21 -8.21 1.28
N TRP A 78 -3.45 -7.29 0.68
CA TRP A 78 -3.95 -5.99 0.24
C TRP A 78 -5.10 -6.11 -0.76
N GLU A 79 -4.97 -6.96 -1.79
CA GLU A 79 -6.05 -7.20 -2.77
C GLU A 79 -7.32 -7.74 -2.10
N ARG A 80 -7.17 -8.66 -1.15
CA ARG A 80 -8.31 -9.21 -0.40
C ARG A 80 -9.00 -8.13 0.43
N LEU A 81 -8.24 -7.30 1.16
CA LEU A 81 -8.79 -6.19 1.94
C LEU A 81 -9.48 -5.17 1.05
N ALA A 82 -8.83 -4.74 -0.04
CA ALA A 82 -9.39 -3.79 -0.99
C ALA A 82 -10.68 -4.33 -1.62
N GLY A 83 -10.71 -5.62 -1.98
CA GLY A 83 -11.91 -6.27 -2.52
C GLY A 83 -13.05 -6.38 -1.51
N VAL A 84 -12.76 -6.66 -0.23
CA VAL A 84 -13.77 -6.65 0.85
C VAL A 84 -14.35 -5.25 1.03
N MET A 85 -13.49 -4.23 1.15
CA MET A 85 -13.94 -2.84 1.31
C MET A 85 -14.75 -2.38 0.09
N GLY A 86 -14.33 -2.73 -1.12
CA GLY A 86 -15.09 -2.43 -2.33
C GLY A 86 -16.51 -3.02 -2.30
N ARG A 87 -16.66 -4.29 -1.90
CA ARG A 87 -17.97 -4.92 -1.73
C ARG A 87 -18.80 -4.25 -0.62
N VAL A 88 -18.19 -3.94 0.52
CA VAL A 88 -18.89 -3.27 1.64
C VAL A 88 -19.37 -1.87 1.24
N LEU A 89 -18.56 -1.10 0.51
CA LEU A 89 -18.95 0.22 0.01
C LEU A 89 -20.04 0.14 -1.06
N ALA A 90 -20.02 -0.88 -1.93
CA ALA A 90 -21.06 -1.11 -2.92
C ALA A 90 -22.42 -1.44 -2.26
N LEU A 91 -22.44 -2.28 -1.22
CA LEU A 91 -23.66 -2.58 -0.46
C LEU A 91 -24.32 -1.33 0.15
N ARG A 92 -23.52 -0.35 0.57
CA ARG A 92 -24.06 0.93 1.09
C ARG A 92 -24.68 1.79 0.00
N ALA A 93 -24.18 1.72 -1.23
CA ALA A 93 -24.71 2.48 -2.36
C ALA A 93 -26.06 1.93 -2.85
N GLU A 94 -26.29 0.62 -2.71
CA GLU A 94 -27.52 -0.06 -3.14
C GLU A 94 -28.72 0.17 -2.19
N GLY A 95 -28.49 0.62 -0.95
CA GLY A 95 -29.53 0.84 0.06
C GLY A 95 -30.00 2.29 0.22
N GLY A 96 -29.64 3.19 -0.69
CA GLY A 96 -29.89 4.65 -0.59
C GLY A 96 -31.03 5.21 -1.44
N ASP A 97 -31.78 4.37 -2.16
CA ASP A 97 -32.79 4.79 -3.13
C ASP A 97 -34.16 4.09 -2.90
N GLN A 98 -34.63 4.13 -1.65
CA GLN A 98 -36.02 3.78 -1.27
C GLN A 98 -36.63 4.87 -0.38
#